data_AF-A0A200QAE1-F1
#
_entry.id   AF-A0A200QAE1-F1
#
_cell.length_a   1.000
_cell.length_b   1.000
_cell.length_c   1.000
_cell.angle_alpha   90.00
_cell.angle_beta   90.00
_cell.angle_gamma   90.00
#
_symmetry.space_group_name_H-M   'P 1'
#
loop_
_entity.id
_entity.type
_entity.pdbx_description
1 polymer ?
#
loop_
_entity_poly.entity_id
_entity_poly.type
_entity_poly.pdbx_seq_one_letter_code
_entity_poly.pdbx_strand_id
1 'polypeptide(L)'
;MVHDRCLIDLGYAGLAYTWANRSDNSEAIVRLDRALCTPSGWVSFQDADVLHLPRLKSDHAPIILNTARVIPRRKRNFKFKSF
;
A
#
# COMPACT_ATOMS: atom_id res chain seq x y z
N MET A 1 -16.81 7.84 -9.45
CA MET A 1 -15.34 7.67 -9.41
C MET A 1 -14.89 7.67 -7.95
N VAL A 2 -13.79 7.01 -7.55
CA VAL A 2 -13.36 6.93 -6.12
C VAL A 2 -13.21 8.32 -5.46
N HIS A 3 -12.95 9.36 -6.26
CA HIS A 3 -12.84 10.76 -5.79
C HIS A 3 -14.16 11.39 -5.33
N ASP A 4 -15.33 10.87 -5.72
CA ASP A 4 -16.63 11.46 -5.37
C ASP A 4 -17.04 11.16 -3.90
N ARG A 5 -16.25 10.36 -3.19
CA ARG A 5 -16.57 9.87 -1.83
C ARG A 5 -15.54 10.23 -0.77
N CYS A 6 -14.67 11.21 -1.03
CA CYS A 6 -13.62 11.65 -0.11
C CYS A 6 -12.78 10.49 0.46
N LEU A 7 -12.53 9.45 -0.35
CA LEU A 7 -11.72 8.31 0.05
C LEU A 7 -10.25 8.59 -0.25
N ILE A 8 -9.40 8.22 0.69
CA ILE A 8 -7.95 8.34 0.64
C ILE A 8 -7.39 6.97 0.28
N ASP A 9 -6.49 6.94 -0.70
CA ASP A 9 -5.70 5.75 -1.01
C ASP A 9 -4.60 5.60 0.06
N LEU A 10 -4.56 4.44 0.74
CA LEU A 10 -3.59 4.19 1.81
C LEU A 10 -2.16 4.04 1.29
N GLY A 11 -1.97 4.01 -0.03
CA GLY A 11 -0.68 3.66 -0.62
C GLY A 11 -0.38 2.17 -0.46
N TYR A 12 0.86 1.77 -0.77
CA TYR A 12 1.31 0.38 -0.63
C TYR A 12 2.85 0.28 -0.65
N ALA A 13 3.34 -0.86 -0.16
CA ALA A 13 4.70 -1.35 -0.35
C ALA A 13 4.68 -2.64 -1.19
N GLY A 14 5.83 -3.02 -1.77
CA GLY A 14 5.95 -4.20 -2.63
C GLY A 14 5.78 -3.88 -4.12
N LEU A 15 5.26 -4.84 -4.88
CA LEU A 15 5.13 -4.74 -6.34
C LEU A 15 4.17 -3.63 -6.76
N ALA A 16 4.49 -2.90 -7.84
CA ALA A 16 3.68 -1.77 -8.29
C ALA A 16 2.31 -2.14 -8.90
N TYR A 17 2.16 -3.39 -9.33
CA TYR A 17 1.00 -3.91 -10.03
C TYR A 17 0.31 -5.01 -9.21
N THR A 18 -1.01 -5.07 -9.33
CA THR A 18 -1.84 -6.07 -8.65
C THR A 18 -2.60 -6.95 -9.62
N TRP A 19 -2.52 -6.67 -10.94
CA TRP A 19 -3.13 -7.51 -11.95
C TRP A 19 -2.26 -7.58 -13.21
N ALA A 20 -2.31 -8.72 -13.91
CA ALA A 20 -1.74 -8.89 -15.24
C ALA A 20 -2.62 -9.78 -16.13
N ASN A 21 -2.78 -9.39 -17.40
CA ASN A 21 -3.63 -10.12 -18.36
C ASN A 21 -3.06 -11.46 -18.87
N ARG A 22 -1.84 -11.86 -18.45
CA ARG A 22 -1.14 -13.10 -18.86
C ARG A 22 -1.04 -13.32 -20.37
N SER A 23 -1.00 -12.25 -21.16
CA SER A 23 -0.82 -12.34 -22.61
C SER A 23 0.64 -12.58 -22.97
N ASP A 24 0.92 -13.61 -23.78
CA ASP A 24 2.27 -13.93 -24.26
C ASP A 24 2.81 -12.89 -25.26
N ASN A 25 1.92 -12.15 -25.92
CA ASN A 25 2.30 -11.18 -26.96
C ASN A 25 2.40 -9.75 -26.44
N SER A 26 1.69 -9.42 -25.35
CA SER A 26 1.65 -8.07 -24.75
C SER A 26 1.10 -8.11 -23.32
N GLU A 27 1.97 -8.40 -22.36
CA GLU A 27 1.57 -8.39 -20.95
C GLU A 27 1.18 -6.96 -20.52
N ALA A 28 -0.10 -6.78 -20.20
CA ALA A 28 -0.58 -5.56 -19.56
C ALA A 28 -0.53 -5.77 -18.06
N ILE A 29 0.21 -4.92 -17.35
CA ILE A 29 0.29 -4.90 -15.88
C ILE A 29 -0.32 -3.61 -15.35
N VAL A 30 -1.26 -3.71 -14.40
CA VAL A 30 -1.93 -2.54 -13.80
C VAL A 30 -2.17 -2.74 -12.31
N ARG A 31 -2.37 -1.63 -11.59
CA ARG A 31 -2.81 -1.64 -10.19
C ARG A 31 -4.34 -1.49 -10.12
N LEU A 32 -5.04 -2.62 -10.04
CA LEU A 32 -6.50 -2.65 -9.92
C LEU A 32 -6.94 -2.68 -8.46
N ASP A 33 -6.31 -3.52 -7.66
CA ASP A 33 -6.61 -3.66 -6.24
C ASP A 33 -5.99 -2.52 -5.42
N ARG A 34 -6.81 -1.84 -4.60
CA ARG A 34 -6.42 -0.70 -3.77
C ARG A 34 -7.11 -0.77 -2.41
N ALA A 35 -6.40 -0.43 -1.34
CA ALA A 35 -7.02 -0.21 -0.04
C ALA A 35 -7.30 1.28 0.14
N LEU A 36 -8.58 1.59 0.38
CA LEU A 36 -9.06 2.96 0.53
C LEU A 36 -9.65 3.15 1.91
N CYS A 37 -9.51 4.34 2.49
CA CYS A 37 -10.13 4.67 3.76
C CYS A 37 -10.82 6.03 3.72
N THR A 38 -11.72 6.26 4.66
CA THR A 38 -12.24 7.61 4.94
C THR A 38 -11.18 8.43 5.70
N PRO A 39 -11.31 9.77 5.78
CA PRO A 39 -10.46 10.58 6.63
C PRO A 39 -10.51 10.18 8.11
N SER A 40 -11.69 9.78 8.62
CA SER A 40 -11.83 9.25 9.97
C SER A 40 -11.06 7.94 10.15
N GLY A 41 -11.11 7.04 9.17
CA GLY A 41 -10.35 5.79 9.18
C GLY A 41 -8.84 6.03 9.16
N TRP A 42 -8.37 7.02 8.39
CA TRP A 42 -6.95 7.41 8.37
C TRP A 42 -6.47 7.82 9.78
N VAL A 43 -7.29 8.58 10.51
CA VAL A 43 -6.96 8.99 11.88
C VAL A 43 -6.98 7.81 12.86
N SER A 44 -7.90 6.86 12.70
CA SER A 44 -7.96 5.67 13.56
C SER A 44 -6.83 4.67 13.30
N PHE A 45 -6.29 4.64 12.08
CA PHE A 45 -5.29 3.65 11.65
C PHE A 45 -4.08 4.32 11.00
N GLN A 46 -3.50 5.32 11.67
CA GLN A 46 -2.39 6.13 11.12
C GLN A 46 -1.14 5.31 10.76
N ASP A 47 -0.93 4.19 11.43
CA ASP A 47 0.20 3.29 11.19
C ASP A 47 -0.15 2.15 10.22
N ALA A 48 -1.35 2.13 9.65
CA ALA A 48 -1.75 1.07 8.74
C ALA A 48 -0.85 1.03 7.51
N ASP A 49 -0.49 -0.18 7.08
CA ASP A 49 0.25 -0.41 5.86
C ASP A 49 -0.43 -1.43 4.96
N VAL A 50 -0.17 -1.26 3.66
CA VAL A 50 -0.63 -2.18 2.62
C VAL A 50 0.59 -2.80 1.97
N LEU A 51 0.61 -4.13 1.87
CA LEU A 51 1.68 -4.87 1.21
C LEU A 51 1.12 -5.64 0.01
N HIS A 52 1.68 -5.42 -1.17
CA HIS A 52 1.44 -6.25 -2.34
C HIS A 52 2.40 -7.44 -2.32
N LEU A 53 1.83 -8.65 -2.34
CA LEU A 53 2.58 -9.89 -2.38
C LEU A 53 2.89 -10.33 -3.82
N PRO A 54 3.93 -11.15 -4.02
CA PRO A 54 4.20 -11.75 -5.32
C PRO A 54 3.01 -12.54 -5.85
N ARG A 55 2.68 -12.31 -7.12
CA ARG A 55 1.71 -13.09 -7.87
C ARG A 55 2.31 -14.46 -8.20
N LEU A 56 1.64 -15.54 -7.80
CA LEU A 56 2.12 -16.91 -8.04
C LEU A 56 1.31 -17.62 -9.13
N LYS A 57 -0.02 -17.74 -8.92
CA LYS A 57 -0.90 -18.54 -9.77
C LYS A 57 -2.25 -17.90 -10.10
N SER A 58 -2.51 -16.69 -9.62
CA SER A 58 -3.65 -15.86 -10.03
C SER A 58 -3.20 -14.80 -11.05
N ASP A 59 -4.11 -14.25 -11.83
CA ASP A 59 -3.89 -13.02 -12.62
C ASP A 59 -3.85 -11.79 -11.69
N HIS A 60 -4.41 -11.90 -10.49
CA HIS A 60 -4.27 -10.95 -9.40
C HIS A 60 -3.11 -11.27 -8.43
N ALA A 61 -2.43 -10.23 -7.94
CA ALA A 61 -1.48 -10.29 -6.85
C ALA A 61 -2.22 -10.03 -5.52
N PRO A 62 -2.04 -10.88 -4.48
CA PRO A 62 -2.67 -10.65 -3.19
C PRO A 62 -2.19 -9.34 -2.55
N ILE A 63 -3.11 -8.63 -1.88
CA ILE A 63 -2.78 -7.48 -1.04
C ILE A 63 -3.10 -7.78 0.43
N ILE A 64 -2.25 -7.33 1.34
CA ILE A 64 -2.48 -7.39 2.79
C ILE A 64 -2.63 -5.97 3.30
N LEU A 65 -3.72 -5.70 4.02
CA LEU A 65 -3.89 -4.50 4.84
C LEU A 65 -3.64 -4.88 6.30
N ASN A 66 -2.68 -4.22 6.93
CA ASN A 66 -2.40 -4.38 8.35
C ASN A 66 -2.71 -3.07 9.08
N THR A 67 -3.74 -3.09 9.93
CA THR A 67 -4.22 -1.93 10.69
C THR A 67 -3.61 -1.82 12.09
N ALA A 68 -2.82 -2.81 12.50
CA ALA A 68 -2.26 -2.94 13.85
C ALA A 68 -0.72 -2.98 13.82
N ARG A 69 -0.13 -2.26 12.87
CA ARG A 69 1.33 -2.23 12.70
C ARG A 69 2.00 -1.62 13.93
N VAL A 70 2.81 -2.44 14.61
CA VAL A 70 3.62 -1.97 15.73
C VAL A 70 4.92 -1.39 15.17
N ILE A 71 5.03 -0.05 15.10
CA ILE A 71 6.26 0.61 14.68
C ILE A 71 7.19 0.75 15.90
N PRO A 72 8.39 0.12 15.92
CA PRO A 72 9.34 0.33 16.99
C PRO A 72 9.78 1.80 16.97
N ARG A 73 9.49 2.55 18.04
CA ARG A 73 9.97 3.93 18.19
C ARG A 73 11.49 3.93 18.26
N ARG A 74 12.15 4.20 17.13
CA ARG A 74 13.59 4.40 17.10
C ARG A 74 13.93 5.62 17.97
N LYS A 75 14.70 5.42 19.05
CA LYS A 75 15.25 6.55 19.82
C LYS A 75 16.06 7.42 18.86
N ARG A 76 15.55 8.62 18.57
CA ARG A 76 16.18 9.55 17.66
C ARG A 76 17.35 10.19 18.42
N ASN A 77 18.54 9.61 18.29
CA ASN A 77 19.76 10.23 18.80
C ASN A 77 20.02 11.49 17.97
N PHE A 78 19.52 12.62 18.45
CA PHE A 78 19.81 13.92 17.85
C PHE A 78 21.30 14.21 18.04
N LYS A 79 22.06 14.27 16.95
CA LYS A 79 23.44 14.75 16.95
C LYS A 79 23.47 16.07 16.21
N PHE A 80 23.63 17.17 16.96
CA PHE A 80 23.95 18.47 16.40
C PHE A 80 25.44 18.48 16.04
N LYS A 81 25.78 18.88 14.81
CA LYS A 81 27.14 19.26 14.45
C LYS A 81 27.19 20.78 14.38
N SER A 82 27.90 21.41 15.31
CA SER A 82 28.35 22.80 15.14
C SER A 82 29.63 22.77 14.31
N PHE A 83 29.72 23.65 13.32
CA PHE A 83 30.98 24.06 12.72
C PHE A 83 31.58 25.21 13.54
#